data_AF-A0A6A3IN60-F1
#
_entry.id   AF-A0A6A3IN60-F1
#
_cell.length_a   1.000
_cell.length_b   1.000
_cell.length_c   1.000
_cell.angle_alpha   90.00
_cell.angle_beta   90.00
_cell.angle_gamma   90.00
#
_symmetry.space_group_name_H-M   'P 1'
#
loop_
_entity.id
_entity.type
_entity.pdbx_description
1 polymer ?
#
loop_
_entity_poly.entity_id
_entity_poly.type
_entity_poly.pdbx_seq_one_letter_code
_entity_poly.pdbx_strand_id
1 'polypeptide(L)'
;MAPKYTQAALDSAVQEVLDGMPATVVAEASKIPVTTIRKWVTNAKNNTTRKRRGPKPLLLVKAEDAIQDWVIGRQIVRYPVGRSEILKKDQEISELRLQRKSKKRKTVPVGGRILTVELMKEIEAEQAMEKGMRKKPTDILEEALV
;
A
#
# COMPACT_ATOMS: atom_id res chain seq x y z
N MET A 1 15.92 -17.92 -30.19
CA MET A 1 17.26 -18.08 -29.55
C MET A 1 17.12 -19.04 -28.39
N ALA A 2 17.82 -20.18 -28.41
CA ALA A 2 17.86 -21.09 -27.27
C ALA A 2 18.72 -20.50 -26.13
N PRO A 3 18.37 -20.76 -24.86
CA PRO A 3 19.18 -20.31 -23.73
C PRO A 3 20.55 -20.99 -23.73
N LYS A 4 21.62 -20.24 -23.44
CA LYS A 4 23.01 -20.72 -23.46
C LYS A 4 23.31 -21.77 -22.37
N TYR A 5 22.48 -21.83 -21.33
CA TYR A 5 22.56 -22.78 -20.22
C TYR A 5 21.15 -23.03 -19.67
N THR A 6 20.92 -24.20 -19.09
CA THR A 6 19.65 -24.55 -18.46
C THR A 6 19.56 -23.98 -17.04
N GLN A 7 18.34 -23.73 -16.55
CA GLN A 7 18.14 -23.20 -15.20
C GLN A 7 18.61 -24.20 -14.13
N ALA A 8 18.36 -25.51 -14.32
CA ALA A 8 18.81 -26.55 -13.40
C ALA A 8 20.35 -26.61 -13.25
N ALA A 9 21.09 -26.40 -14.34
CA ALA A 9 22.55 -26.33 -14.31
C ALA A 9 23.03 -25.09 -13.55
N LEU A 10 22.32 -23.96 -13.69
CA LEU A 10 22.63 -22.74 -12.95
C LEU A 10 22.39 -22.90 -11.46
N ASP A 11 21.26 -23.49 -11.06
CA ASP A 11 20.91 -23.69 -9.65
C ASP A 11 21.91 -24.62 -8.96
N SER A 12 22.34 -25.69 -9.64
CA SER A 12 23.40 -26.60 -9.16
C SER A 12 24.75 -25.88 -8.98
N ALA A 13 25.16 -25.10 -9.99
CA ALA A 13 26.40 -24.32 -9.93
C ALA A 13 26.39 -23.25 -8.82
N VAL A 14 25.23 -22.66 -8.54
CA VAL A 14 25.08 -21.70 -7.44
C VAL A 14 25.22 -22.43 -6.09
N GLN A 15 24.66 -23.62 -5.94
CA GLN A 15 24.77 -24.41 -4.73
C GLN A 15 26.23 -24.80 -4.43
N GLU A 16 26.97 -25.30 -5.43
CA GLU A 16 28.39 -25.65 -5.25
C GLU A 16 29.26 -24.47 -4.76
N VAL A 17 28.98 -23.26 -5.25
CA VAL A 17 29.69 -22.05 -4.78
C VAL A 17 29.23 -21.63 -3.38
N LEU A 18 27.98 -21.89 -3.02
CA LEU A 18 27.51 -21.69 -1.64
C LEU A 18 28.15 -22.70 -0.67
N ASP A 19 28.40 -23.92 -1.13
CA ASP A 19 29.06 -24.99 -0.37
C ASP A 19 30.57 -24.76 -0.22
N GLY A 20 31.12 -23.71 -0.84
CA GLY A 20 32.50 -23.22 -0.63
C GLY A 20 33.43 -23.38 -1.82
N MET A 21 32.96 -23.90 -2.96
CA MET A 21 33.79 -24.03 -4.15
C MET A 21 34.09 -22.67 -4.80
N PRO A 22 35.31 -22.47 -5.34
CA PRO A 22 35.63 -21.24 -6.04
C PRO A 22 34.84 -21.12 -7.34
N ALA A 23 34.20 -19.97 -7.54
CA ALA A 23 33.33 -19.70 -8.70
C ALA A 23 34.01 -19.82 -10.07
N THR A 24 35.35 -19.75 -10.13
CA THR A 24 36.12 -19.97 -11.35
C THR A 24 36.10 -21.43 -11.80
N VAL A 25 36.28 -22.36 -10.86
CA VAL A 25 36.28 -23.81 -11.13
C VAL A 25 34.89 -24.27 -11.56
N VAL A 26 33.85 -23.80 -10.84
CA VAL A 26 32.46 -24.13 -11.16
C VAL A 26 32.04 -23.57 -12.53
N ALA A 27 32.56 -22.40 -12.93
CA ALA A 27 32.28 -21.81 -14.24
C ALA A 27 32.86 -22.63 -15.40
N GLU A 28 34.08 -23.15 -15.24
CA GLU A 28 34.71 -24.00 -16.25
C GLU A 28 33.94 -25.32 -16.42
N ALA A 29 33.53 -25.95 -15.31
CA ALA A 29 32.78 -27.19 -15.32
C ALA A 29 31.36 -27.03 -15.91
N SER A 30 30.64 -25.99 -15.50
CA SER A 30 29.24 -25.76 -15.92
C SER A 30 29.12 -25.06 -17.29
N LYS A 31 30.22 -24.53 -17.84
CA LYS A 31 30.24 -23.65 -19.03
C LYS A 31 29.38 -22.40 -18.86
N ILE A 32 29.17 -21.96 -17.62
CA ILE A 32 28.42 -20.75 -17.28
C ILE A 32 29.44 -19.64 -16.96
N PRO A 33 29.29 -18.42 -17.51
CA PRO A 33 30.22 -17.33 -17.19
C PRO A 33 30.30 -17.04 -15.69
N VAL A 34 31.52 -16.85 -15.17
CA VAL A 34 31.80 -16.56 -13.75
C VAL A 34 30.96 -15.39 -13.22
N THR A 35 30.77 -14.35 -14.04
CA THR A 35 29.95 -13.17 -13.70
C THR A 35 28.49 -13.53 -13.43
N THR A 36 27.96 -14.53 -14.13
CA THR A 36 26.61 -15.03 -13.93
C THR A 36 26.53 -15.77 -12.60
N ILE A 37 27.40 -16.74 -12.36
CA ILE A 37 27.42 -17.52 -11.11
C ILE A 37 27.53 -16.57 -9.91
N ARG A 38 28.49 -15.63 -9.91
CA ARG A 38 28.65 -14.64 -8.83
C ARG A 38 27.38 -13.82 -8.59
N LYS A 39 26.75 -13.33 -9.64
CA LYS A 39 25.51 -12.55 -9.54
C LYS A 39 24.39 -13.35 -8.88
N TRP A 40 24.23 -14.61 -9.27
CA TRP A 40 23.19 -15.48 -8.73
C TRP A 40 23.49 -15.92 -7.29
N VAL A 41 24.75 -16.16 -6.95
CA VAL A 41 25.18 -16.39 -5.55
C VAL A 41 24.89 -15.16 -4.68
N THR A 42 25.18 -13.94 -5.15
CA THR A 42 24.83 -12.71 -4.43
C THR A 42 23.32 -12.57 -4.24
N ASN A 43 22.53 -12.90 -5.26
CA ASN A 43 21.07 -12.88 -5.15
C ASN A 43 20.55 -13.91 -4.14
N ALA A 44 21.13 -15.12 -4.13
CA ALA A 44 20.78 -16.17 -3.18
C ALA A 44 21.08 -15.76 -1.74
N LYS A 45 22.28 -15.20 -1.48
CA LYS A 45 22.66 -14.65 -0.16
C LYS A 45 21.71 -13.54 0.31
N ASN A 46 21.25 -12.71 -0.62
CA ASN A 46 20.35 -11.60 -0.31
C ASN A 46 18.87 -11.99 -0.35
N ASN A 47 18.52 -13.29 -0.46
CA ASN A 47 17.16 -13.79 -0.71
C ASN A 47 16.40 -12.99 -1.79
N THR A 48 17.14 -12.45 -2.77
CA THR A 48 16.61 -11.50 -3.75
C THR A 48 16.23 -12.24 -5.01
N THR A 49 14.97 -12.66 -5.11
CA THR A 49 14.43 -13.12 -6.40
C THR A 49 14.25 -11.91 -7.32
N ARG A 50 14.87 -11.92 -8.52
CA ARG A 50 14.69 -10.87 -9.53
C ARG A 50 13.29 -10.98 -10.13
N LYS A 51 12.28 -10.48 -9.42
CA LYS A 51 10.93 -10.31 -9.97
C LYS A 51 10.97 -9.18 -11.01
N ARG A 52 10.39 -9.40 -12.19
CA ARG A 52 10.17 -8.32 -13.17
C ARG A 52 9.34 -7.24 -12.47
N ARG A 53 9.91 -6.06 -12.26
CA ARG A 53 9.17 -4.94 -11.68
C ARG A 53 8.30 -4.35 -12.77
N GLY A 54 6.98 -4.47 -12.61
CA GLY A 54 6.03 -3.72 -13.42
C GLY A 54 6.06 -2.23 -13.07
N PRO A 55 5.13 -1.44 -13.64
CA PRO A 55 4.87 -0.08 -13.18
C PRO A 55 4.69 -0.05 -11.66
N LYS A 56 5.11 1.05 -11.04
CA LYS A 56 4.90 1.24 -9.59
C LYS A 56 3.40 1.08 -9.31
N PRO A 57 3.01 0.27 -8.32
CA PRO A 57 1.61 0.11 -7.99
C PRO A 57 0.97 1.48 -7.71
N LEU A 58 -0.20 1.71 -8.31
CA LEU A 58 -0.99 2.94 -8.09
C LEU A 58 -1.41 3.07 -6.63
N LEU A 59 -1.58 1.92 -5.97
CA LEU A 59 -1.98 1.80 -4.58
C LEU A 59 -0.77 1.50 -3.69
N LEU A 60 -0.94 1.74 -2.38
CA LEU A 60 0.03 1.22 -1.42
C LEU A 60 -0.18 -0.28 -1.28
N VAL A 61 0.90 -1.01 -1.00
CA VAL A 61 0.88 -2.48 -0.82
C VAL A 61 -0.26 -2.92 0.12
N LYS A 62 -0.45 -2.23 1.26
CA LYS A 62 -1.55 -2.53 2.19
C LYS A 62 -2.96 -2.42 1.59
N ALA A 63 -3.16 -1.51 0.65
CA ALA A 63 -4.44 -1.35 -0.02
C ALA A 63 -4.65 -2.44 -1.08
N GLU A 64 -3.58 -2.87 -1.76
CA GLU A 64 -3.62 -4.00 -2.68
C GLU A 64 -3.92 -5.31 -1.93
N ASP A 65 -3.26 -5.54 -0.78
CA ASP A 65 -3.52 -6.70 0.08
C ASP A 65 -4.99 -6.73 0.53
N ALA A 66 -5.55 -5.58 0.94
CA ALA A 66 -6.96 -5.48 1.34
C ALA A 66 -7.93 -5.78 0.19
N ILE A 67 -7.61 -5.36 -1.04
CA ILE A 67 -8.40 -5.73 -2.24
C ILE A 67 -8.27 -7.23 -2.49
N GLN A 68 -7.07 -7.79 -2.40
CA GLN A 68 -6.82 -9.21 -2.62
C GLN A 68 -7.61 -10.07 -1.64
N ASP A 69 -7.55 -9.79 -0.34
CA ASP A 69 -8.30 -10.51 0.69
C ASP A 69 -9.81 -10.43 0.44
N TRP A 70 -10.30 -9.26 0.03
CA TRP A 70 -11.71 -9.08 -0.31
C TRP A 70 -12.12 -9.90 -1.55
N VAL A 71 -11.28 -9.94 -2.60
CA VAL A 71 -11.53 -10.77 -3.78
C VAL A 71 -11.57 -12.25 -3.42
N ILE A 72 -10.60 -12.73 -2.62
CA ILE A 72 -10.54 -14.11 -2.15
C ILE A 72 -11.80 -14.45 -1.37
N GLY A 73 -12.20 -13.60 -0.41
CA GLY A 73 -13.42 -13.81 0.37
C GLY A 73 -14.68 -13.94 -0.50
N ARG A 74 -14.79 -13.11 -1.55
CA ARG A 74 -15.91 -13.17 -2.51
C ARG A 74 -15.91 -14.47 -3.32
N GLN A 75 -14.74 -14.90 -3.78
CA GLN A 75 -14.60 -16.14 -4.55
C GLN A 75 -14.89 -17.39 -3.72
N ILE A 76 -14.48 -17.41 -2.44
CA ILE A 76 -14.82 -18.50 -1.49
C ILE A 76 -16.34 -18.64 -1.35
N VAL A 77 -17.06 -17.52 -1.26
CA VAL A 77 -18.52 -17.48 -1.18
C VAL A 77 -19.18 -17.69 -2.56
N ARG A 78 -18.41 -18.04 -3.60
CA ARG A 78 -18.85 -18.24 -4.99
C ARG A 78 -19.56 -17.04 -5.59
N TYR A 79 -19.24 -15.84 -5.11
CA TYR A 79 -19.75 -14.60 -5.67
C TYR A 79 -18.86 -14.17 -6.84
N PRO A 80 -19.42 -13.82 -8.01
CA PRO A 80 -18.62 -13.39 -9.15
C PRO A 80 -17.88 -12.07 -8.84
N VAL A 81 -16.59 -12.04 -9.21
CA VAL A 81 -15.75 -10.85 -9.07
C VAL A 81 -15.27 -10.45 -10.46
N GLY A 82 -15.86 -9.39 -11.00
CA GLY A 82 -15.45 -8.78 -12.26
C GLY A 82 -14.60 -7.53 -12.05
N ARG A 83 -14.15 -6.96 -13.18
CA ARG A 83 -13.32 -5.76 -13.20
C ARG A 83 -14.03 -4.55 -12.59
N SER A 84 -15.33 -4.38 -12.87
CA SER A 84 -16.14 -3.27 -12.36
C SER A 84 -16.20 -3.26 -10.83
N GLU A 85 -16.37 -4.44 -10.22
CA GLU A 85 -16.49 -4.57 -8.77
C GLU A 85 -15.16 -4.29 -8.08
N ILE A 86 -14.05 -4.75 -8.69
CA ILE A 86 -12.70 -4.48 -8.19
C ILE A 86 -12.41 -2.98 -8.23
N LEU A 87 -12.71 -2.31 -9.35
CA LEU A 87 -12.50 -0.86 -9.47
C LEU A 87 -13.35 -0.07 -8.46
N LYS A 88 -14.60 -0.49 -8.24
CA LYS A 88 -15.45 0.14 -7.23
C LYS A 88 -14.88 -0.04 -5.82
N LYS A 89 -14.36 -1.24 -5.50
CA LYS A 89 -13.76 -1.50 -4.19
C LYS A 89 -12.45 -0.75 -3.98
N ASP A 90 -11.65 -0.65 -5.03
CA ASP A 90 -10.44 0.16 -5.04
C ASP A 90 -10.76 1.63 -4.72
N GLN A 91 -11.76 2.19 -5.42
CA GLN A 91 -12.22 3.55 -5.15
C GLN A 91 -12.63 3.73 -3.67
N GLU A 92 -13.43 2.81 -3.13
CA GLU A 92 -13.85 2.83 -1.71
C GLU A 92 -12.64 2.82 -0.75
N ILE A 93 -11.65 1.95 -1.00
CA ILE A 93 -10.42 1.85 -0.19
C ILE A 93 -9.57 3.12 -0.31
N SER A 94 -9.51 3.71 -1.51
CA SER A 94 -8.82 4.98 -1.76
C SER A 94 -9.50 6.16 -1.04
N GLU A 95 -10.83 6.19 -1.02
CA GLU A 95 -11.63 7.22 -0.35
C GLU A 95 -11.52 7.11 1.16
N LEU A 96 -11.56 5.91 1.74
CA LEU A 96 -11.30 5.69 3.17
C LEU A 96 -9.92 6.21 3.59
N ARG A 97 -8.93 6.13 2.69
CA ARG A 97 -7.60 6.69 2.93
C ARG A 97 -7.59 8.23 2.86
N LEU A 98 -8.37 8.82 1.95
CA LEU A 98 -8.52 10.28 1.78
C LEU A 98 -9.49 10.91 2.78
N GLN A 99 -10.32 10.12 3.48
CA GLN A 99 -11.20 10.59 4.56
C GLN A 99 -10.43 11.16 5.77
N ARG A 100 -9.09 11.06 5.79
CA ARG A 100 -8.24 12.02 6.54
C ARG A 100 -8.28 13.38 5.84
N LYS A 101 -9.37 14.12 6.10
CA LYS A 101 -9.64 15.55 5.82
C LYS A 101 -10.26 15.89 4.45
N SER A 102 -11.48 15.43 4.18
CA SER A 102 -12.43 16.33 3.50
C SER A 102 -13.19 17.12 4.58
N LYS A 103 -12.52 18.14 5.17
CA LYS A 103 -13.22 19.17 5.92
C LYS A 103 -14.19 19.82 4.92
N LYS A 104 -15.48 19.47 4.95
CA LYS A 104 -16.48 20.11 4.11
C LYS A 104 -16.33 21.62 4.31
N ARG A 105 -16.05 22.36 3.24
CA ARG A 105 -16.02 23.83 3.30
C ARG A 105 -17.44 24.26 3.64
N LYS A 106 -17.63 24.92 4.78
CA LYS A 106 -18.92 25.50 5.14
C LYS A 106 -19.12 26.73 4.24
N THR A 107 -20.13 26.69 3.39
CA THR A 107 -20.53 27.86 2.59
C THR A 107 -21.46 28.70 3.45
N VAL A 108 -21.06 29.93 3.76
CA VAL A 108 -21.93 30.88 4.46
C VAL A 108 -22.71 31.66 3.39
N PRO A 109 -24.04 31.78 3.49
CA PRO A 109 -24.82 32.58 2.54
C PRO A 109 -24.50 34.06 2.75
N VAL A 110 -23.72 34.63 1.82
CA VAL A 110 -23.33 36.05 1.81
C VAL A 110 -24.19 36.92 0.88
N GLY A 111 -25.21 36.33 0.25
CA GLY A 111 -26.09 37.04 -0.68
C GLY A 111 -26.79 38.22 -0.01
N GLY A 112 -26.40 39.45 -0.41
CA GLY A 112 -27.00 40.70 0.07
C GLY A 112 -26.47 41.22 1.43
N ARG A 113 -25.49 40.56 2.05
CA ARG A 113 -24.88 41.02 3.31
C ARG A 113 -23.46 41.52 3.06
N ILE A 114 -23.15 42.72 3.53
CA ILE A 114 -21.77 43.21 3.56
C ILE A 114 -21.02 42.38 4.60
N LEU A 115 -19.80 41.96 4.28
CA LEU A 115 -18.91 41.30 5.23
C LEU A 115 -18.50 42.30 6.31
N THR A 116 -19.30 42.43 7.36
CA THR A 116 -19.05 43.31 8.49
C THR A 116 -18.34 42.57 9.63
N VAL A 117 -17.71 43.31 10.53
CA VAL A 117 -17.03 42.76 11.73
C VAL A 117 -18.01 41.99 12.62
N GLU A 118 -19.29 42.36 12.63
CA GLU A 118 -20.35 41.67 13.35
C GLU A 118 -20.60 40.26 12.81
N LEU A 119 -20.70 40.10 11.48
CA LEU A 119 -20.87 38.78 10.85
C LEU A 119 -19.66 37.86 11.15
N MET A 120 -18.45 38.41 11.22
CA MET A 120 -17.26 37.64 11.60
C MET A 120 -17.35 37.14 13.04
N LYS A 121 -17.82 37.98 13.98
CA LYS A 121 -18.04 37.59 15.38
C LYS A 121 -19.16 36.55 15.54
N GLU A 122 -20.23 36.65 14.76
CA GLU A 122 -21.31 35.65 14.72
C GLU A 122 -20.78 34.27 14.29
N ILE A 123 -19.98 34.24 13.21
CA ILE A 123 -19.36 33.00 12.72
C ILE A 123 -18.40 32.41 13.77
N GLU A 124 -17.61 33.25 14.45
CA GLU A 124 -16.72 32.82 15.52
C GLU A 124 -17.48 32.27 16.73
N ALA A 125 -18.60 32.89 17.10
CA ALA A 125 -19.47 32.45 18.18
C ALA A 125 -20.14 31.10 17.86
N GLU A 126 -20.65 30.90 16.63
CA GLU A 126 -21.19 29.62 16.17
C GLU A 126 -20.13 28.51 16.21
N GLN A 127 -18.89 28.81 15.81
CA GLN A 127 -17.78 27.85 15.86
C GLN A 127 -17.36 27.52 17.30
N ALA A 128 -17.45 28.48 18.22
CA ALA A 128 -17.16 28.25 19.63
C ALA A 128 -18.22 27.36 20.30
N MET A 129 -19.51 27.59 20.00
CA MET A 129 -20.63 26.77 20.46
C MET A 129 -20.52 25.31 19.96
N GLU A 130 -20.20 25.13 18.68
CA GLU A 130 -20.01 23.79 18.08
C GLU A 130 -18.81 23.05 18.69
N LYS A 131 -17.76 23.78 19.10
CA LYS A 131 -16.61 23.21 19.82
C LYS A 131 -16.96 22.83 21.26
N GLY A 132 -17.76 23.64 21.96
CA GLY A 132 -18.19 23.37 23.34
C GLY A 132 -19.14 22.16 23.45
N MET A 133 -19.98 21.93 22.44
CA MET A 133 -20.91 20.80 22.42
C MET A 133 -20.23 19.45 22.13
N ARG A 134 -19.00 19.46 21.60
CA ARG A 134 -18.17 18.27 21.44
C ARG A 134 -17.39 17.99 22.74
N LYS A 135 -18.09 17.68 23.84
CA LYS A 135 -17.43 17.09 25.02
C LYS A 135 -16.73 15.79 24.59
N LYS A 136 -15.49 15.58 25.04
CA LYS A 136 -14.81 14.30 24.78
C LYS A 136 -15.49 13.23 25.64
N PRO A 137 -15.58 11.97 25.19
CA PRO A 137 -16.27 10.91 25.93
C PRO A 137 -15.71 10.66 27.34
N THR A 138 -14.54 11.20 27.67
CA THR A 138 -13.95 11.19 29.01
C THR A 138 -14.72 12.06 30.01
N ASP A 139 -15.39 13.12 29.55
CA ASP A 139 -15.96 14.15 30.45
C ASP A 139 -17.39 13.78 30.91
N ILE A 140 -17.99 12.74 30.33
CA ILE A 140 -19.34 12.25 30.68
C ILE A 140 -19.28 11.26 31.87
N LEU A 141 -18.11 10.65 32.11
CA LEU A 141 -17.95 9.66 33.19
C LEU A 141 -17.68 10.29 34.56
N GLU A 142 -17.22 11.54 34.63
CA GLU A 142 -16.99 12.24 35.91
C GLU A 142 -18.24 12.93 36.47
N GLU A 143 -19.24 13.27 35.64
CA GLU A 143 -20.51 13.89 36.09
C GLU A 143 -21.53 12.85 36.64
N ALA A 144 -21.30 11.55 36.48
CA ALA A 144 -22.22 10.49 36.93
C ALA A 144 -21.90 9.95 38.35
N LEU A 145 -20.95 10.55 39.06
CA LEU A 145 -20.43 10.08 40.35
C LEU A 145 -20.48 11.14 41.46
N VAL A 146 -21.36 12.14 41.33
CA VAL A 146 -21.71 13.11 42.39
C VAL A 146 -23.17 12.95 42.79
#